data_AF-A0A183GL37-F1
#
_entry.id   AF-A0A183GL37-F1
#
_cell.length_a   1.000
_cell.length_b   1.000
_cell.length_c   1.000
_cell.angle_alpha   90.00
_cell.angle_beta   90.00
_cell.angle_gamma   90.00
#
_symmetry.space_group_name_H-M   'P 1'
#
loop_
_entity.id
_entity.type
_entity.pdbx_description
1 polymer ?
#
loop_
_entity_poly.entity_id
_entity_poly.type
_entity_poly.pdbx_seq_one_letter_code
_entity_poly.pdbx_strand_id
1 'polypeptide(L)'
;LFLNNLTVHHEEVTYKASTDFRTKTEALRRKQENMAYKKIVESVDATQKYGKINHMENFGAELRVVNRQLISIVNIVITVVGAFFFGFSGVQFAYPHLHLDIATRFIIGLVPATIVFFADLYFIIKNMTEDDFGEEACAPNVLSFKEMKKND
;
A
#
# COMPACT_ATOMS: atom_id res chain seq x y z
N LEU A 1 -27.93 20.50 62.95
CA LEU A 1 -28.49 19.13 62.78
C LEU A 1 -29.79 19.20 61.94
N PHE A 2 -29.74 19.83 60.75
CA PHE A 2 -30.94 20.20 59.97
C PHE A 2 -31.10 19.44 58.64
N LEU A 3 -30.16 18.55 58.30
CA LEU A 3 -30.10 17.89 56.98
C LEU A 3 -30.58 16.43 56.98
N ASN A 4 -30.99 15.88 58.13
CA ASN A 4 -31.32 14.45 58.25
C ASN A 4 -32.77 14.10 57.87
N ASN A 5 -33.59 15.03 57.39
CA ASN A 5 -35.02 14.77 57.13
C ASN A 5 -35.52 15.19 55.74
N LEU A 6 -34.68 15.11 54.70
CA LEU A 6 -35.16 15.22 53.32
C LEU A 6 -35.48 13.83 52.77
N THR A 7 -36.76 13.48 52.74
CA THR A 7 -37.25 12.35 51.97
C THR A 7 -37.39 12.78 50.51
N VAL A 8 -36.55 12.21 49.63
CA VAL A 8 -36.60 12.45 48.19
C VAL A 8 -37.90 11.88 47.65
N HIS A 9 -38.86 12.75 47.33
CA HIS A 9 -40.06 12.36 46.60
C HIS A 9 -39.66 11.99 45.16
N HIS A 10 -39.63 10.69 44.86
CA HIS A 10 -39.43 10.20 43.51
C HIS A 10 -40.82 10.03 42.87
N GLU A 11 -41.21 10.98 42.03
CA GLU A 11 -42.42 10.83 41.23
C GLU A 11 -42.11 9.92 40.05
N GLU A 12 -42.74 8.74 39.99
CA GLU A 12 -42.68 7.87 38.81
C GLU A 12 -43.48 8.50 37.68
N VAL A 13 -42.87 9.47 37.02
CA VAL A 13 -43.39 10.04 35.77
C VAL A 13 -43.30 8.92 34.72
N THR A 14 -44.39 8.16 34.57
CA THR A 14 -44.52 7.18 33.50
C THR A 14 -44.53 7.94 32.17
N TYR A 15 -43.36 8.04 31.55
CA TYR A 15 -43.19 8.75 30.30
C TYR A 15 -43.97 8.03 29.19
N LYS A 16 -45.15 8.55 28.84
CA LYS A 16 -45.90 8.10 27.67
C LYS A 16 -45.23 8.66 26.44
N ALA A 17 -44.34 7.87 25.84
CA ALA A 17 -43.65 8.24 24.61
C ALA A 17 -44.67 8.62 23.53
N SER A 18 -44.58 9.86 23.02
CA SER A 18 -45.40 10.30 21.90
C SER A 18 -45.16 9.39 20.68
N THR A 19 -46.13 9.34 19.77
CA THR A 19 -46.05 8.54 18.54
C THR A 19 -44.78 8.86 17.74
N ASP A 20 -44.36 10.12 17.73
CA ASP A 20 -43.15 10.59 17.04
C ASP A 20 -41.86 10.11 17.71
N PHE A 21 -41.83 9.99 19.04
CA PHE A 21 -40.66 9.42 19.72
C PHE A 21 -40.53 7.92 19.43
N ARG A 22 -41.65 7.20 19.37
CA ARG A 22 -41.65 5.77 19.07
C ARG A 22 -41.16 5.49 17.65
N THR A 23 -41.67 6.22 16.67
CA THR A 23 -41.23 6.06 15.26
C THR A 23 -39.75 6.38 15.08
N LYS A 24 -39.24 7.44 15.72
CA LYS A 24 -37.81 7.76 15.71
C LYS A 24 -36.98 6.68 16.38
N THR A 25 -37.43 6.15 17.51
CA THR A 25 -36.74 5.08 18.23
C THR A 25 -36.67 3.80 17.39
N GLU A 26 -37.77 3.41 16.74
CA GLU A 26 -37.81 2.26 15.84
C GLU A 26 -36.89 2.46 14.63
N ALA A 27 -36.85 3.66 14.05
CA ALA A 27 -35.94 3.98 12.95
C ALA A 27 -34.47 3.91 13.37
N LEU A 28 -34.11 4.43 14.55
CA LEU A 28 -32.76 4.33 15.10
C LEU A 28 -32.37 2.88 15.39
N ARG A 29 -33.29 2.12 15.98
CA ARG A 29 -33.08 0.71 16.27
C ARG A 29 -32.81 -0.09 15.00
N ARG A 30 -33.60 0.10 13.93
CA ARG A 30 -33.33 -0.54 12.63
C ARG A 30 -31.96 -0.16 12.07
N LYS A 31 -31.53 1.09 12.20
CA LYS A 31 -30.19 1.53 11.76
C LYS A 31 -29.07 0.83 12.55
N GLN A 32 -29.24 0.69 13.86
CA GLN A 32 -28.28 -0.01 14.72
C GLN A 32 -28.21 -1.50 14.38
N GLU A 33 -29.37 -2.14 14.22
CA GLU A 33 -29.45 -3.55 13.80
C GLU A 33 -28.78 -3.77 12.44
N ASN A 34 -28.99 -2.88 11.47
CA ASN A 34 -28.36 -2.97 10.15
C ASN A 34 -26.83 -2.75 10.21
N MET A 35 -26.35 -1.83 11.07
CA MET A 35 -24.92 -1.64 11.30
C MET A 35 -24.28 -2.87 11.96
N ALA A 36 -24.97 -3.47 12.95
CA ALA A 36 -24.51 -4.68 13.62
C ALA A 36 -24.48 -5.87 12.64
N TYR A 37 -25.52 -6.03 11.83
CA TYR A 37 -25.57 -7.04 10.78
C TYR A 37 -24.40 -6.88 9.80
N LYS A 38 -24.16 -5.65 9.30
CA LYS A 38 -23.04 -5.35 8.39
C LYS A 38 -21.68 -5.74 9.00
N LYS A 39 -21.46 -5.47 10.29
CA LYS A 39 -20.22 -5.83 10.99
C LYS A 39 -20.02 -7.35 11.09
N ILE A 40 -21.11 -8.12 11.26
CA ILE A 40 -21.04 -9.59 11.38
C ILE A 40 -20.71 -10.22 10.02
N VAL A 41 -21.23 -9.67 8.92
CA VAL A 41 -21.01 -10.22 7.56
C VAL A 41 -19.73 -9.71 6.89
N GLU A 42 -19.08 -8.69 7.45
CA GLU A 42 -17.84 -8.09 6.92
C GLU A 42 -16.69 -9.10 6.75
N SER A 43 -16.61 -10.12 7.62
CA SER A 43 -15.55 -11.14 7.55
C SER A 43 -15.81 -12.25 6.55
N VAL A 44 -17.05 -12.41 6.09
CA VAL A 44 -17.47 -13.52 5.22
C VAL A 44 -17.47 -13.09 3.76
N ASP A 45 -17.75 -11.82 3.48
CA ASP A 45 -17.83 -11.30 2.13
C ASP A 45 -16.60 -10.44 1.77
N ALA A 46 -15.54 -11.11 1.31
CA ALA A 46 -14.34 -10.45 0.78
C ALA A 46 -14.60 -9.63 -0.51
N THR A 47 -15.80 -9.73 -1.09
CA THR A 47 -16.20 -9.00 -2.31
C THR A 47 -17.02 -7.74 -2.03
N GLN A 48 -17.55 -7.57 -0.82
CA GLN A 48 -18.26 -6.35 -0.40
C GLN A 48 -17.30 -5.25 0.05
N LYS A 49 -16.60 -4.62 -0.90
CA LYS A 49 -15.96 -3.31 -0.70
C LYS A 49 -17.04 -2.21 -0.58
N TYR A 50 -17.83 -2.22 0.50
CA TYR A 50 -18.96 -1.30 0.66
C TYR A 50 -18.59 -0.02 1.43
N GLY A 51 -18.12 0.98 0.69
CA GLY A 51 -18.49 2.38 0.91
C GLY A 51 -18.00 3.05 2.19
N LYS A 52 -16.83 2.68 2.73
CA LYS A 52 -16.02 3.67 3.44
C LYS A 52 -15.27 4.42 2.35
N ILE A 53 -15.26 5.74 2.40
CA ILE A 53 -14.49 6.54 1.45
C ILE A 53 -13.04 6.12 1.66
N ASN A 54 -12.56 5.26 0.76
CA ASN A 54 -11.32 4.50 0.86
C ASN A 54 -10.13 5.42 0.56
N HIS A 55 -10.10 6.64 1.08
CA HIS A 55 -8.91 7.48 0.98
C HIS A 55 -7.73 6.76 1.63
N MET A 56 -7.93 6.04 2.73
CA MET A 56 -6.84 5.30 3.40
C MET A 56 -6.40 4.04 2.64
N GLU A 57 -7.33 3.30 2.01
CA GLU A 57 -6.99 2.09 1.24
C GLU A 57 -6.42 2.45 -0.13
N ASN A 58 -6.95 3.49 -0.79
CA ASN A 58 -6.37 4.04 -2.03
C ASN A 58 -5.00 4.65 -1.75
N PHE A 59 -4.81 5.39 -0.65
CA PHE A 59 -3.49 5.91 -0.28
C PHE A 59 -2.51 4.78 0.04
N GLY A 60 -2.95 3.71 0.71
CA GLY A 60 -2.12 2.52 0.93
C GLY A 60 -1.74 1.80 -0.36
N ALA A 61 -2.66 1.71 -1.32
CA ALA A 61 -2.41 1.14 -2.64
C ALA A 61 -1.47 2.02 -3.48
N GLU A 62 -1.71 3.33 -3.51
CA GLU A 62 -0.87 4.34 -4.18
C GLU A 62 0.54 4.38 -3.57
N LEU A 63 0.67 4.39 -2.24
CA LEU A 63 1.95 4.31 -1.55
C LEU A 63 2.70 3.02 -1.88
N ARG A 64 1.98 1.89 -2.05
CA ARG A 64 2.60 0.62 -2.43
C ARG A 64 3.12 0.65 -3.87
N VAL A 65 2.42 1.34 -4.78
CA VAL A 65 2.89 1.58 -6.16
C VAL A 65 4.11 2.50 -6.15
N VAL A 66 4.08 3.59 -5.40
CA VAL A 66 5.22 4.52 -5.24
C VAL A 66 6.43 3.82 -4.64
N ASN A 67 6.23 2.94 -3.66
CA ASN A 67 7.32 2.16 -3.07
C ASN A 67 7.98 1.25 -4.12
N ARG A 68 7.20 0.58 -4.98
CA ARG A 68 7.72 -0.24 -6.08
C ARG A 68 8.55 0.58 -7.06
N GLN A 69 8.09 1.77 -7.43
CA GLN A 69 8.80 2.67 -8.34
C GLN A 69 10.09 3.22 -7.70
N LEU A 70 10.04 3.57 -6.42
CA LEU A 70 11.20 4.01 -5.65
C LEU A 70 12.26 2.90 -5.53
N ILE A 71 11.85 1.65 -5.33
CA ILE A 71 12.74 0.48 -5.33
C ILE A 71 13.43 0.31 -6.68
N SER A 72 12.72 0.53 -7.79
CA SER A 72 13.31 0.49 -9.14
C SER A 72 14.37 1.57 -9.33
N ILE A 73 14.09 2.82 -8.92
CA ILE A 73 15.06 3.94 -8.99
C ILE A 73 16.30 3.64 -8.14
N VAL A 74 16.11 3.14 -6.91
CA VAL A 74 17.21 2.79 -6.02
C VAL A 74 18.08 1.68 -6.62
N ASN A 75 17.47 0.66 -7.25
CA ASN A 75 18.21 -0.40 -7.91
C ASN A 75 19.15 0.15 -9.00
N ILE A 76 18.70 1.16 -9.74
CA ILE A 76 19.46 1.77 -10.83
C ILE A 76 20.62 2.62 -10.31
N VAL A 77 20.38 3.35 -9.22
CA VAL A 77 21.46 4.07 -8.56
C VAL A 77 22.52 3.08 -8.09
N ILE A 78 22.11 1.94 -7.53
CA ILE A 78 23.04 0.89 -7.07
C ILE A 78 23.82 0.28 -8.23
N THR A 79 23.18 -0.04 -9.36
CA THR A 79 23.85 -0.63 -10.53
C THR A 79 24.80 0.34 -11.20
N VAL A 80 24.42 1.61 -11.36
CA VAL A 80 25.27 2.66 -11.96
C VAL A 80 26.48 2.96 -11.08
N VAL A 81 26.27 3.11 -9.77
CA VAL A 81 27.35 3.29 -8.80
C VAL A 81 28.25 2.05 -8.79
N GLY A 82 27.66 0.85 -8.77
CA GLY A 82 28.40 -0.41 -8.84
C GLY A 82 29.28 -0.52 -10.09
N ALA A 83 28.75 -0.17 -11.27
CA ALA A 83 29.50 -0.17 -12.53
C ALA A 83 30.63 0.85 -12.53
N PHE A 84 30.39 2.04 -11.97
CA PHE A 84 31.41 3.07 -11.81
C PHE A 84 32.54 2.61 -10.89
N PHE A 85 32.20 2.11 -9.69
CA PHE A 85 33.18 1.57 -8.74
C PHE A 85 33.91 0.35 -9.30
N PHE A 86 33.22 -0.49 -10.06
CA PHE A 86 33.82 -1.63 -10.75
C PHE A 86 34.85 -1.17 -11.80
N GLY A 87 34.54 -0.17 -12.62
CA GLY A 87 35.51 0.37 -13.58
C GLY A 87 36.66 1.13 -12.90
N PHE A 88 36.40 1.86 -11.83
CA PHE A 88 37.41 2.61 -11.07
C PHE A 88 38.37 1.69 -10.30
N SER A 89 37.85 0.75 -9.52
CA SER A 89 38.64 -0.22 -8.75
C SER A 89 39.18 -1.36 -9.62
N GLY A 90 38.47 -1.73 -10.69
CA GLY A 90 38.88 -2.78 -11.63
C GLY A 90 40.17 -2.42 -12.36
N VAL A 91 40.36 -1.15 -12.72
CA VAL A 91 41.61 -0.67 -13.31
C VAL A 91 42.79 -0.82 -12.33
N GLN A 92 42.57 -0.55 -11.05
CA GLN A 92 43.60 -0.71 -10.02
C GLN A 92 44.02 -2.18 -9.84
N PHE A 93 43.06 -3.10 -9.98
CA PHE A 93 43.34 -4.54 -9.93
C PHE A 93 44.03 -5.07 -11.19
N ALA A 94 43.64 -4.59 -12.37
CA ALA A 94 44.17 -5.04 -13.66
C ALA A 94 45.60 -4.51 -13.96
N TYR A 95 45.93 -3.30 -13.52
CA TYR A 95 47.24 -2.67 -13.76
C TYR A 95 47.86 -2.11 -12.48
N PRO A 96 48.33 -2.97 -11.55
CA PRO A 96 48.95 -2.54 -10.30
C PRO A 96 50.30 -1.81 -10.50
N HIS A 97 50.97 -2.00 -11.64
CA HIS A 97 52.29 -1.43 -11.93
C HIS A 97 52.24 -0.14 -12.76
N LEU A 98 51.09 0.22 -13.31
CA LEU A 98 50.91 1.45 -14.08
C LEU A 98 50.31 2.48 -13.12
N HIS A 99 51.09 3.46 -12.69
CA HIS A 99 50.62 4.61 -11.93
C HIS A 99 49.71 5.49 -12.81
N LEU A 100 48.55 4.96 -13.19
CA LEU A 100 47.52 5.68 -13.92
C LEU A 100 46.98 6.76 -12.99
N ASP A 101 47.03 7.99 -13.48
CA ASP A 101 46.49 9.16 -12.80
C ASP A 101 45.02 8.95 -12.43
N ILE A 102 44.61 9.60 -11.35
CA ILE A 102 43.24 9.51 -10.81
C ILE A 102 42.22 9.90 -11.89
N ALA A 103 42.56 10.87 -12.74
CA ALA A 103 41.73 11.29 -13.86
C ALA A 103 41.44 10.13 -14.84
N THR A 104 42.46 9.35 -15.23
CA THR A 104 42.28 8.24 -16.17
C THR A 104 41.41 7.13 -15.58
N ARG A 105 41.56 6.83 -14.29
CA ARG A 105 40.72 5.84 -13.58
C ARG A 105 39.26 6.29 -13.52
N PHE A 106 39.04 7.58 -13.30
CA PHE A 106 37.70 8.16 -13.32
C PHE A 106 37.04 8.01 -14.69
N ILE A 107 37.76 8.32 -15.78
CA ILE A 107 37.25 8.16 -17.15
C ILE A 107 36.94 6.69 -17.46
N ILE A 108 37.82 5.76 -17.07
CA ILE A 108 37.57 4.32 -17.28
C ILE A 108 36.39 3.82 -16.44
N GLY A 109 36.17 4.35 -15.24
CA GLY A 109 34.96 4.09 -14.45
C GLY A 109 33.69 4.69 -15.06
N LEU A 110 33.80 5.85 -15.69
CA LEU A 110 32.67 6.58 -16.28
C LEU A 110 32.11 5.85 -17.52
N VAL A 111 32.94 5.26 -18.36
CA VAL A 111 32.50 4.55 -19.58
C VAL A 111 31.46 3.45 -19.27
N PRO A 112 31.74 2.42 -18.46
CA PRO A 112 30.76 1.38 -18.13
C PRO A 112 29.57 1.94 -17.35
N ALA A 113 29.78 2.95 -16.50
CA ALA A 113 28.70 3.61 -15.78
C ALA A 113 27.69 4.27 -16.73
N THR A 114 28.15 4.92 -17.81
CA THR A 114 27.26 5.51 -18.82
C THR A 114 26.49 4.45 -19.60
N ILE A 115 27.11 3.32 -19.95
CA ILE A 115 26.44 2.23 -20.66
C ILE A 115 25.33 1.63 -19.80
N VAL A 116 25.63 1.32 -18.54
CA VAL A 116 24.65 0.79 -17.58
C VAL A 116 23.54 1.81 -17.33
N PHE A 117 23.89 3.09 -17.18
CA PHE A 117 22.90 4.16 -17.01
C PHE A 117 21.91 4.23 -18.18
N PHE A 118 22.38 4.16 -19.43
CA PHE A 118 21.49 4.15 -20.59
C PHE A 118 20.64 2.88 -20.67
N ALA A 119 21.21 1.71 -20.35
CA ALA A 119 20.48 0.45 -20.32
C ALA A 119 19.36 0.46 -19.27
N ASP A 120 19.68 0.93 -18.06
CA ASP A 120 18.74 1.03 -16.96
C ASP A 120 17.67 2.09 -17.21
N LEU A 121 18.04 3.28 -17.71
CA LEU A 121 17.09 4.33 -18.09
C LEU A 121 16.13 3.86 -19.19
N TYR A 122 16.65 3.14 -20.20
CA TYR A 122 15.82 2.54 -21.23
C TYR A 122 14.83 1.53 -20.64
N PHE A 123 15.30 0.67 -19.73
CA PHE A 123 14.44 -0.29 -19.05
C PHE A 123 13.36 0.41 -18.22
N ILE A 124 13.67 1.47 -17.46
CA ILE A 124 12.65 2.25 -16.73
C ILE A 124 11.59 2.80 -17.67
N ILE A 125 12.01 3.54 -18.70
CA ILE A 125 11.09 4.28 -19.58
C ILE A 125 10.17 3.28 -20.29
N LYS A 126 10.74 2.15 -20.71
CA LYS A 126 9.97 1.08 -21.32
C LYS A 126 8.98 0.43 -20.35
N ASN A 127 9.40 0.09 -19.12
CA ASN A 127 8.48 -0.45 -18.11
C ASN A 127 7.38 0.54 -17.75
N MET A 128 7.67 1.84 -17.59
CA MET A 128 6.64 2.85 -17.31
C MET A 128 5.63 3.01 -18.47
N THR A 129 6.06 2.77 -19.72
CA THR A 129 5.19 2.80 -20.90
C THR A 129 4.39 1.49 -21.03
N GLU A 130 4.98 0.35 -20.67
CA GLU A 130 4.32 -0.96 -20.65
C GLU A 130 3.36 -1.09 -19.47
N ASP A 131 3.56 -0.39 -18.36
CA ASP A 131 2.62 -0.33 -17.22
C ASP A 131 1.25 0.27 -17.63
N ASP A 132 1.19 1.08 -18.70
CA ASP A 132 -0.06 1.57 -19.33
C ASP A 132 -0.68 0.58 -20.33
N PHE A 133 0.05 -0.46 -20.76
CA PHE A 133 -0.37 -1.41 -21.81
C PHE A 133 -0.23 -2.90 -21.46
N GLY A 134 0.18 -3.26 -20.24
CA GLY A 134 0.66 -4.59 -19.92
C GLY A 134 0.40 -4.99 -18.48
N GLU A 135 -0.82 -5.43 -18.21
CA GLU A 135 -1.18 -6.27 -17.07
C GLU A 135 -0.52 -7.66 -17.15
N GLU A 136 0.79 -7.78 -17.43
CA GLU A 136 1.49 -9.07 -17.41
C GLU A 136 2.99 -8.91 -17.10
N ALA A 137 3.34 -8.78 -15.82
CA ALA A 137 4.58 -9.38 -15.31
C ALA A 137 4.52 -9.53 -13.79
N CYS A 138 4.65 -10.78 -13.35
CA CYS A 138 4.76 -11.25 -11.96
C CYS A 138 3.45 -11.30 -11.17
N ALA A 139 2.53 -12.14 -11.65
CA ALA A 139 1.75 -12.97 -10.73
C ALA A 139 2.71 -13.90 -9.95
N PRO A 140 2.78 -13.84 -8.61
CA PRO A 140 3.10 -15.04 -7.85
C PRO A 140 1.82 -15.88 -7.83
N ASN A 141 1.90 -17.09 -8.38
CA ASN A 141 0.89 -18.13 -8.35
C ASN A 141 -0.06 -18.05 -7.13
N VAL A 142 -1.23 -17.42 -7.30
CA VAL A 142 -2.39 -17.66 -6.44
C VAL A 142 -3.27 -18.62 -7.21
N LEU A 143 -3.05 -19.90 -6.92
CA LEU A 143 -3.83 -21.03 -7.37
C LEU A 143 -5.32 -20.70 -7.35
N SER A 144 -5.93 -20.63 -8.53
CA SER A 144 -7.37 -20.52 -8.71
C SER A 144 -8.03 -21.79 -8.17
N PHE A 145 -8.46 -21.75 -6.91
CA PHE A 145 -9.21 -22.83 -6.25
C PHE A 145 -10.67 -22.93 -6.75
N LYS A 146 -11.03 -22.18 -7.80
CA LYS A 146 -12.42 -22.02 -8.24
C LYS A 146 -12.90 -23.11 -9.22
N GLU A 147 -12.00 -23.96 -9.73
CA GLU A 147 -12.31 -24.96 -10.76
C GLU A 147 -12.51 -26.40 -10.22
N MET A 148 -12.40 -26.66 -8.91
CA MET A 148 -12.53 -28.02 -8.35
C MET A 148 -13.89 -28.37 -7.70
N LYS A 149 -14.87 -27.47 -7.70
CA LYS A 149 -16.20 -27.74 -7.09
C LYS A 149 -17.32 -27.82 -8.12
N LYS A 150 -17.06 -28.45 -9.27
CA LYS A 150 -18.08 -28.79 -10.25
C LYS A 150 -17.69 -30.07 -10.97
N ASN A 151 -17.52 -31.15 -10.22
CA ASN A 151 -17.58 -32.55 -10.66
C ASN A 151 -17.53 -33.39 -9.38
N ASP A 152 -18.68 -33.46 -8.69
CA ASP A 152 -19.18 -34.59 -7.89
C ASP A 152 -20.50 -34.17 -7.21
#